data_AF-A0A2V7NFW4-F1
#
_entry.id   AF-A0A2V7NFW4-F1
#
_cell.length_a   1.000
_cell.length_b   1.000
_cell.length_c   1.000
_cell.angle_alpha   90.00
_cell.angle_beta   90.00
_cell.angle_gamma   90.00
#
_symmetry.space_group_name_H-M   'P 1'
#
loop_
_entity.id
_entity.type
_entity.pdbx_description
1 polymer ?
#
loop_
_entity_poly.entity_id
_entity_poly.type
_entity_poly.pdbx_seq_one_letter_code
_entity_poly.pdbx_strand_id
1 'polypeptide(L)'
;MAKTSAGLLMFRLRNGEPEVLLVHPGGPFWAKKVVHAWAVEGDCDPAQLHSNLFSLEWPPKSGKQQQFPEVDRAEWFSVRVALQKIIPAQRGFVAELVTIRGNDREPPSRRLGIERGPA
;
A
#
# COMPACT_ATOMS: atom_id res chain seq x y z
N MET A 1 23.34 -2.82 -11.26
CA MET A 1 22.39 -1.77 -10.85
C MET A 1 21.14 -2.46 -10.32
N ALA A 2 20.64 -2.12 -9.12
CA ALA A 2 19.38 -2.66 -8.63
C ALA A 2 18.22 -2.14 -9.49
N LYS A 3 17.24 -2.98 -9.83
CA LYS A 3 16.05 -2.52 -10.57
C LYS A 3 15.15 -1.73 -9.62
N THR A 4 14.68 -0.57 -10.06
CA THR A 4 13.74 0.28 -9.30
C THR A 4 12.31 -0.01 -9.75
N SER A 5 11.35 0.11 -8.83
CA SER A 5 9.92 -0.01 -9.10
C SER A 5 9.13 1.00 -8.28
N ALA A 6 7.93 1.33 -8.75
CA ALA A 6 6.99 2.23 -8.11
C ALA A 6 5.75 1.44 -7.66
N GLY A 7 5.25 1.71 -6.46
CA GLY A 7 4.03 1.12 -5.91
C GLY A 7 3.07 2.22 -5.44
N LEU A 8 1.77 1.93 -5.46
CA LEU A 8 0.74 2.80 -4.91
C LEU A 8 0.05 2.07 -3.76
N LEU A 9 -0.09 2.74 -2.62
CA LEU A 9 -0.81 2.27 -1.45
C LEU A 9 -2.09 3.10 -1.30
N MET A 10 -3.23 2.56 -1.71
CA MET A 10 -4.50 3.23 -1.47
C MET A 10 -4.98 2.96 -0.04
N PHE A 11 -5.43 4.02 0.63
CA PHE A 11 -6.01 3.93 1.95
C PHE A 11 -7.31 4.73 2.03
N ARG A 12 -8.15 4.42 3.02
CA ARG A 12 -9.32 5.22 3.38
C ARG A 12 -9.42 5.34 4.89
N LEU A 13 -10.15 6.34 5.37
CA LEU A 13 -10.44 6.47 6.79
C LEU A 13 -11.86 5.98 7.09
N ARG A 14 -11.99 5.01 7.99
CA ARG A 14 -13.27 4.52 8.53
C ARG A 14 -13.28 4.78 10.03
N ASN A 15 -14.24 5.58 10.50
CA ASN A 15 -14.35 5.99 11.91
C ASN A 15 -13.05 6.59 12.48
N GLY A 16 -12.30 7.30 11.64
CA GLY A 16 -11.01 7.85 12.03
C GLY A 16 -9.94 6.78 12.21
N GLU A 17 -10.04 5.61 11.57
CA GLU A 17 -8.97 4.59 11.52
C GLU A 17 -8.62 4.29 10.06
N PRO A 18 -7.33 4.13 9.71
CA PRO A 18 -6.94 3.80 8.35
C PRO A 18 -7.25 2.34 8.00
N GLU A 19 -7.88 2.16 6.86
CA GLU A 19 -7.95 0.90 6.13
C GLU A 19 -7.11 1.02 4.86
N VAL A 20 -6.46 -0.06 4.46
CA VAL A 20 -5.64 -0.10 3.24
C VAL A 20 -6.22 -1.11 2.27
N LEU A 21 -6.20 -0.76 0.99
CA LEU A 21 -6.56 -1.66 -0.08
C LEU A 21 -5.36 -2.54 -0.38
N LEU A 22 -5.46 -3.84 -0.09
CA LEU A 22 -4.44 -4.78 -0.51
C LEU A 22 -4.87 -5.44 -1.81
N VAL A 23 -3.93 -5.42 -2.74
CA VAL A 23 -3.95 -6.17 -3.98
C VAL A 23 -3.04 -7.37 -3.78
N HIS A 24 -3.49 -8.57 -4.13
CA HIS A 24 -2.63 -9.74 -4.14
C HIS A 24 -1.95 -9.87 -5.52
N PRO A 25 -0.66 -9.49 -5.65
CA PRO A 25 0.04 -9.69 -6.90
C PRO A 25 0.27 -11.17 -7.15
N GLY A 26 -0.01 -11.63 -8.36
CA GLY A 26 0.37 -12.97 -8.79
C GLY A 26 1.90 -13.08 -8.88
N GLY A 27 2.52 -13.98 -8.12
CA GLY A 27 3.90 -14.44 -8.32
C GLY A 27 5.04 -13.62 -7.67
N PRO A 28 6.29 -14.14 -7.70
CA PRO A 28 7.44 -13.62 -6.93
C PRO A 28 8.17 -12.42 -7.60
N PHE A 29 7.49 -11.64 -8.43
CA PHE A 29 8.12 -10.65 -9.34
C PHE A 29 8.71 -9.40 -8.66
N TRP A 30 8.55 -9.27 -7.34
CA TRP A 30 8.96 -8.11 -6.54
C TRP A 30 10.30 -8.32 -5.80
N ALA A 31 10.90 -9.51 -5.85
CA ALA A 31 12.18 -9.78 -5.18
C ALA A 31 13.36 -9.03 -5.83
N LYS A 32 14.31 -8.56 -4.99
CA LYS A 32 15.58 -7.89 -5.39
C LYS A 32 15.42 -6.53 -6.12
N LYS A 33 14.37 -5.77 -5.80
CA LYS A 33 14.11 -4.43 -6.35
C LYS A 33 14.01 -3.38 -5.24
N VAL A 34 14.40 -2.15 -5.53
CA VAL A 34 14.07 -0.99 -4.70
C VAL A 34 12.68 -0.53 -5.09
N VAL A 35 11.75 -0.45 -4.14
CA VAL A 35 10.36 -0.04 -4.38
C VAL A 35 10.12 1.29 -3.70
N HIS A 36 9.74 2.31 -4.48
CA HIS A 36 9.20 3.56 -3.96
C HIS A 36 7.69 3.46 -3.91
N ALA A 37 7.07 3.85 -2.79
CA ALA A 37 5.63 3.81 -2.64
C ALA A 37 5.05 5.20 -2.40
N TRP A 38 3.88 5.47 -2.96
CA TRP A 38 3.07 6.65 -2.67
C TRP A 38 1.77 6.22 -2.03
N ALA A 39 1.32 6.94 -1.01
CA ALA A 39 0.02 6.72 -0.41
C ALA A 39 -1.02 7.67 -0.98
N VAL A 40 -2.22 7.19 -1.26
CA VAL A 40 -3.34 8.01 -1.73
C VAL A 40 -4.60 7.67 -0.95
N GLU A 41 -5.30 8.70 -0.48
CA GLU A 41 -6.62 8.53 0.15
C GLU A 41 -7.68 8.34 -0.95
N GLY A 42 -8.50 7.29 -0.85
CA GLY A 42 -9.56 7.00 -1.82
C GLY A 42 -10.44 5.82 -1.39
N ASP A 43 -11.63 5.70 -1.97
CA ASP A 43 -12.63 4.67 -1.60
C ASP A 43 -13.10 3.88 -2.84
N CYS A 44 -12.17 3.32 -3.60
CA CYS A 44 -12.53 2.53 -4.78
C CYS A 44 -13.26 1.24 -4.41
N ASP A 45 -14.18 0.82 -5.29
CA ASP A 45 -14.83 -0.48 -5.20
C ASP A 45 -13.87 -1.59 -5.70
N PRO A 46 -13.40 -2.50 -4.81
CA PRO A 46 -12.50 -3.56 -5.22
C PRO A 46 -13.13 -4.54 -6.23
N ALA A 47 -14.46 -4.63 -6.30
CA ALA A 47 -15.15 -5.50 -7.25
C ALA A 47 -15.06 -4.99 -8.70
N GLN A 48 -14.75 -3.71 -8.90
CA GLN A 48 -14.57 -3.09 -10.21
C GLN A 48 -13.10 -3.09 -10.65
N LEU A 49 -12.19 -3.67 -9.86
CA LEU A 49 -10.77 -3.69 -10.19
C LEU A 49 -10.51 -4.65 -11.36
N HIS A 50 -10.06 -4.11 -12.48
CA HIS A 50 -9.58 -4.88 -13.63
C HIS A 50 -8.08 -4.66 -13.81
N SER A 51 -7.29 -5.74 -13.82
CA SER A 51 -5.86 -5.70 -14.14
C SER A 51 -5.55 -6.24 -15.52
N ASN A 52 -4.36 -5.93 -16.03
CA ASN A 52 -3.83 -6.57 -17.22
C ASN A 52 -3.62 -8.08 -17.01
N LEU A 53 -3.60 -8.83 -18.11
CA LEU A 53 -3.29 -10.26 -18.14
C LEU A 53 -1.79 -10.45 -18.47
N PHE A 54 -1.13 -11.41 -17.83
CA PHE A 54 0.20 -11.88 -18.20
C PHE A 54 0.17 -13.36 -18.57
N SER A 55 1.04 -13.78 -19.49
CA SER A 55 1.16 -15.17 -19.93
C SER A 55 2.29 -15.89 -19.20
N LEU A 56 2.02 -17.09 -18.68
CA LEU A 56 3.00 -17.97 -18.04
C LEU A 56 2.82 -19.41 -18.53
N GLU A 57 3.92 -20.16 -18.67
CA GLU A 57 3.83 -21.60 -18.89
C GLU A 57 3.32 -22.31 -17.63
N TRP A 58 2.16 -22.95 -17.72
CA TRP A 58 1.53 -23.65 -16.61
C TRP A 58 0.70 -24.85 -17.08
N PRO A 59 0.80 -26.04 -16.44
CA PRO A 59 1.70 -26.40 -15.33
C PRO A 59 3.19 -26.35 -15.71
N PRO A 60 4.13 -26.27 -14.74
CA PRO A 60 5.55 -26.15 -15.04
C PRO A 60 6.06 -27.30 -15.93
N LYS A 61 6.87 -26.96 -16.95
CA LYS A 61 7.44 -27.91 -17.93
C LYS A 61 6.42 -28.60 -18.84
N SER A 62 5.20 -28.05 -18.97
CA SER A 62 4.16 -28.61 -19.84
C SER A 62 4.20 -28.07 -21.27
N GLY A 63 4.94 -26.98 -21.54
CA GLY A 63 4.89 -26.23 -22.79
C GLY A 63 3.58 -25.49 -23.04
N LYS A 64 2.61 -25.54 -22.12
CA LYS A 64 1.30 -24.88 -22.25
C LYS A 64 1.36 -23.48 -21.67
N GLN A 65 1.02 -22.48 -22.48
CA GLN A 65 0.88 -21.09 -22.04
C GLN A 65 -0.53 -20.86 -21.48
N GLN A 66 -0.62 -20.24 -20.30
CA GLN A 66 -1.88 -19.83 -19.68
C GLN A 66 -1.81 -18.35 -19.27
N GLN A 67 -2.92 -17.63 -19.42
CA GLN A 67 -3.04 -16.22 -19.03
C GLN A 67 -3.58 -16.11 -17.61
N PHE A 68 -2.95 -15.25 -16.82
CA PHE A 68 -3.34 -14.95 -15.45
C PHE A 68 -3.49 -13.44 -15.28
N PRO A 69 -4.48 -12.96 -14.51
CA PRO A 69 -4.53 -11.55 -14.15
C PRO A 69 -3.33 -11.19 -13.25
N GLU A 70 -2.70 -10.05 -13.52
CA GLU A 70 -1.60 -9.52 -12.69
C GLU A 70 -2.04 -9.31 -11.23
N VAL A 71 -3.32 -8.99 -11.04
CA VAL A 71 -4.01 -8.83 -9.76
C VAL A 71 -5.23 -9.74 -9.76
N ASP A 72 -5.25 -10.75 -8.88
CA ASP A 72 -6.39 -11.68 -8.86
C ASP A 72 -7.57 -11.12 -8.05
N ARG A 73 -7.29 -10.36 -6.98
CA ARG A 73 -8.25 -9.82 -6.01
C ARG A 73 -7.69 -8.60 -5.28
N ALA A 74 -8.58 -7.68 -4.96
CA ALA A 74 -8.33 -6.61 -4.01
C ALA A 74 -9.41 -6.57 -2.94
N GLU A 75 -9.01 -6.19 -1.73
CA GLU A 75 -9.93 -6.08 -0.60
C GLU A 75 -9.42 -5.03 0.40
N TRP A 76 -10.36 -4.34 1.04
CA TRP A 76 -10.09 -3.38 2.11
C TRP A 76 -9.80 -4.10 3.42
N PHE A 77 -8.69 -3.78 4.07
CA PHE A 77 -8.33 -4.35 5.37
C PHE A 77 -7.95 -3.27 6.37
N SER A 78 -8.27 -3.50 7.64
CA SER A 78 -7.64 -2.79 8.75
C SER A 78 -6.11 -2.95 8.68
N VAL A 79 -5.36 -1.95 9.15
CA VAL A 79 -3.88 -2.00 9.24
C VAL A 79 -3.38 -3.31 9.84
N ARG A 80 -3.99 -3.75 10.94
CA ARG A 80 -3.59 -4.98 11.65
C ARG A 80 -3.67 -6.21 10.73
N VAL A 81 -4.80 -6.37 10.03
CA VAL A 81 -5.00 -7.51 9.12
C VAL A 81 -4.14 -7.35 7.87
N ALA A 82 -3.98 -6.13 7.38
CA ALA A 82 -3.12 -5.85 6.24
C ALA A 82 -1.66 -6.25 6.49
N LEU A 83 -1.10 -5.94 7.66
CA LEU A 83 0.27 -6.34 8.03
C LEU A 83 0.49 -7.85 8.06
N GLN A 84 -0.57 -8.63 8.33
CA GLN A 84 -0.53 -10.10 8.31
C GLN A 84 -0.59 -10.64 6.88
N LYS A 85 -1.39 -10.02 6.01
CA LYS A 85 -1.64 -10.47 4.63
C LYS A 85 -0.65 -9.95 3.61
N ILE A 86 -0.04 -8.80 3.85
CA ILE A 86 0.92 -8.18 2.94
C ILE A 86 2.23 -8.97 2.91
N ILE A 87 2.89 -8.92 1.76
CA ILE A 87 4.25 -9.40 1.58
C ILE A 87 5.16 -8.81 2.69
N PRO A 88 5.94 -9.65 3.41
CA PRO A 88 6.75 -9.17 4.54
C PRO A 88 7.67 -8.00 4.20
N ALA A 89 8.26 -7.99 3.00
CA ALA A 89 9.13 -6.93 2.52
C ALA A 89 8.44 -5.57 2.32
N GLN A 90 7.11 -5.54 2.21
CA GLN A 90 6.32 -4.32 1.98
C GLN A 90 5.62 -3.80 3.25
N ARG A 91 5.75 -4.50 4.39
CA ARG A 91 5.13 -4.09 5.67
C ARG A 91 5.53 -2.67 6.09
N GLY A 92 6.74 -2.23 5.73
CA GLY A 92 7.24 -0.88 6.02
C GLY A 92 6.32 0.22 5.48
N PHE A 93 5.71 0.03 4.30
CA PHE A 93 4.83 1.04 3.70
C PHE A 93 3.54 1.25 4.51
N VAL A 94 2.96 0.16 5.04
CA VAL A 94 1.75 0.24 5.88
C VAL A 94 2.09 0.86 7.23
N ALA A 95 3.25 0.52 7.82
CA ALA A 95 3.70 1.11 9.07
C ALA A 95 3.96 2.63 8.94
N GLU A 96 4.61 3.04 7.86
CA GLU A 96 4.90 4.45 7.57
C GLU A 96 3.61 5.26 7.35
N LEU A 97 2.64 4.71 6.64
CA LEU A 97 1.32 5.34 6.48
C LEU A 97 0.68 5.66 7.84
N VAL A 98 0.70 4.71 8.78
CA VAL A 98 0.14 4.91 10.12
C VAL A 98 0.85 6.02 10.86
N THR A 99 2.18 6.07 10.79
CA THR A 99 2.98 7.14 11.39
C THR A 99 2.61 8.51 10.81
N ILE A 100 2.53 8.64 9.48
CA ILE A 100 2.18 9.89 8.81
C ILE A 100 0.76 10.33 9.23
N ARG A 101 -0.21 9.41 9.23
CA ARG A 101 -1.60 9.73 9.62
C ARG A 101 -1.78 9.99 11.12
N GLY A 102 -0.91 9.44 11.96
CA GLY A 102 -0.84 9.78 13.38
C GLY A 102 -0.36 11.21 13.60
N ASN A 103 0.67 11.63 12.85
CA ASN A 103 1.20 12.99 12.92
C ASN A 103 0.21 14.04 12.41
N ASP A 104 -0.61 13.70 11.39
CA ASP A 104 -1.68 14.58 10.90
C ASP A 104 -2.82 14.79 11.93
N ARG A 105 -2.93 13.96 12.97
CA ARG A 105 -3.94 14.12 14.04
C ARG A 105 -3.50 15.08 15.13
N GLU A 106 -2.20 15.35 15.27
CA GLU A 106 -1.75 16.42 16.15
C GLU A 106 -1.97 17.76 15.42
N PRO A 107 -2.85 18.65 15.91
CA PRO A 107 -2.96 19.98 15.32
C PRO A 107 -1.59 20.66 15.42
N PRO A 108 -1.15 21.41 14.39
CA PRO A 108 0.12 22.12 14.45
C PRO A 108 0.11 22.99 15.70
N SER A 109 0.98 22.64 16.65
CA SER A 109 1.03 23.27 17.95
C SER A 109 1.15 24.78 17.75
N ARG A 110 0.17 25.46 18.34
CA ARG A 110 0.01 26.90 18.42
C ARG A 110 1.33 27.52 18.88
N ARG A 111 2.16 28.02 17.96
CA ARG A 111 3.18 29.04 18.30
C ARG A 111 2.41 30.31 18.65
N LEU A 112 1.98 30.45 19.90
CA LEU A 112 1.39 31.68 20.43
C LEU A 112 2.20 32.18 21.63
N GLY A 113 2.56 33.46 21.58
CA GLY A 113 3.18 34.27 22.65
C GLY A 113 4.69 34.05 22.74
N ILE A 114 5.58 34.96 22.33
CA ILE A 114 5.72 36.37 22.74
C ILE A 114 5.22 36.59 24.17
N GLU A 115 6.10 36.37 25.13
CA GLU A 115 6.08 37.13 26.37
C GLU A 115 7.21 38.17 26.31
N ARG A 116 6.83 39.40 25.96
CA ARG A 116 7.49 40.59 26.49
C ARG A 116 6.93 40.80 27.90
N GLY A 117 7.80 40.96 28.89
CA GLY A 117 7.47 41.40 30.25
C GLY A 117 8.71 41.99 30.93
N PRO A 118 8.55 42.91 31.90
CA PRO A 118 8.57 44.34 31.58
C PRO A 118 9.73 45.15 32.20
N ALA A 119 9.88 46.37 31.64
CA ALA A 119 10.56 47.59 32.11
C ALA A 119 12.01 47.50 32.61
#